data_AF-A0A2U1IDV3-F1
#
_entry.id   AF-A0A2U1IDV3-F1
#
_cell.length_a   1.000
_cell.length_b   1.000
_cell.length_c   1.000
_cell.angle_alpha   90.00
_cell.angle_beta   90.00
_cell.angle_gamma   90.00
#
_symmetry.space_group_name_H-M   'P 1'
#
loop_
_entity.id
_entity.type
_entity.pdbx_description
1 polymer ?
#
loop_
_entity_poly.entity_id
_entity_poly.type
_entity_poly.pdbx_seq_one_letter_code
_entity_poly.pdbx_strand_id
1 'polypeptide(L)'
;MAAMAFVDELRRQQRHVQDHLDLPRRRAEIQKRIRAYYQSNNIAFDDDLVEQGVHQFFSWRLAFDEPQLTGFDAWLVKNLTNRDLKRSRIKALLPRRRLIKLAVLAAVALLIQRCSSFIDYQEKLKNVTLDSIGIDQSYDELYRQVEKVRAELQQLQKSNAEKPDETVSRLLQRAQNALPAGDIRTNINIAGPVTRDNVDALLSELDSLHVKRDAIWGALPAVQENLKLARGVLWIRLGITQMLQDPNRAAAIKQSSNLDQRLAELDQLLERVDNQTTYDDAYSTYSELGRDLSGTDLLQLQTRRYKELKSLLASQSIPSDIRRELDRISSQIEADLERSDADAAEKKINALIETTKSAGYRTRFGQTERNHITERAVVSTQARS
;
A
#
# COMPACT_ATOMS: atom_id res chain seq x y z
N MET A 1 -27.76 31.43 14.09
CA MET A 1 -26.60 32.30 14.38
C MET A 1 -25.70 32.55 13.14
N ALA A 2 -26.22 32.48 11.89
CA ALA A 2 -25.43 32.74 10.67
C ALA A 2 -25.74 34.10 10.00
N ALA A 3 -26.86 34.74 10.35
CA ALA A 3 -27.24 36.05 9.78
C ALA A 3 -26.43 37.23 10.38
N MET A 4 -26.00 37.14 11.65
CA MET A 4 -25.16 38.19 12.25
C MET A 4 -23.73 38.19 11.69
N ALA A 5 -23.17 37.01 11.37
CA ALA A 5 -21.82 36.91 10.80
C ALA A 5 -21.72 37.56 9.40
N PHE A 6 -22.73 37.35 8.55
CA PHE A 6 -22.78 37.95 7.22
C PHE A 6 -22.99 39.48 7.26
N VAL A 7 -23.79 39.97 8.23
CA VAL A 7 -23.97 41.41 8.45
C VAL A 7 -22.71 42.07 8.99
N ASP A 8 -21.95 41.39 9.85
CA ASP A 8 -20.66 41.90 10.34
C ASP A 8 -19.58 41.91 9.27
N GLU A 9 -19.61 40.96 8.33
CA GLU A 9 -18.71 40.90 7.18
C GLU A 9 -19.00 42.01 6.17
N LEU A 10 -20.28 42.30 5.92
CA LEU A 10 -20.71 43.47 5.12
C LEU A 10 -20.36 44.81 5.80
N ARG A 11 -20.50 44.92 7.12
CA ARG A 11 -20.04 46.12 7.87
C ARG A 11 -18.52 46.26 7.88
N ARG A 12 -17.78 45.16 7.79
CA ARG A 12 -16.32 45.18 7.61
C ARG A 12 -15.93 45.65 6.22
N GLN A 13 -16.59 45.15 5.18
CA GLN A 13 -16.36 45.58 3.79
C GLN A 13 -16.75 47.05 3.57
N GLN A 14 -17.84 47.51 4.18
CA GLN A 14 -18.28 48.91 4.08
C GLN A 14 -17.32 49.89 4.77
N ARG A 15 -16.71 49.49 5.90
CA ARG A 15 -15.62 50.24 6.54
C ARG A 15 -14.35 50.26 5.69
N HIS A 16 -14.00 49.14 5.07
CA HIS A 16 -12.83 49.06 4.18
C HIS A 16 -12.97 49.92 2.91
N VAL A 17 -14.21 50.12 2.43
CA VAL A 17 -14.50 51.04 1.31
C VAL A 17 -14.44 52.51 1.78
N GLN A 18 -14.86 52.81 3.01
CA GLN A 18 -14.71 54.16 3.59
C GLN A 18 -13.24 54.53 3.87
N ASP A 19 -12.41 53.59 4.34
CA ASP A 19 -10.96 53.80 4.49
C ASP A 19 -10.26 54.15 3.16
N HIS A 20 -10.83 53.72 2.02
CA HIS A 20 -10.34 54.04 0.68
C HIS A 20 -10.90 55.34 0.08
N LEU A 21 -11.86 55.98 0.76
CA LEU A 21 -12.52 57.25 0.37
C LEU A 21 -12.00 58.47 1.15
N ASP A 22 -11.04 58.31 2.07
CA ASP A 22 -10.39 59.40 2.79
C ASP A 22 -9.46 60.24 1.86
N LEU A 23 -10.07 61.19 1.16
CA LEU A 23 -9.40 62.12 0.23
C LEU A 23 -8.19 62.86 0.84
N PRO A 24 -8.18 63.34 2.10
CA PRO A 24 -7.02 64.03 2.67
C PRO A 24 -5.81 63.11 2.86
N ARG A 25 -6.03 61.86 3.30
CA ARG A 25 -4.95 60.88 3.51
C ARG A 25 -4.33 60.43 2.19
N ARG A 26 -5.14 60.17 1.16
CA ARG A 26 -4.63 59.82 -0.16
C ARG A 26 -3.88 60.97 -0.83
N ARG A 27 -4.31 62.23 -0.65
CA ARG A 27 -3.56 63.40 -1.13
C ARG A 27 -2.15 63.44 -0.55
N ALA A 28 -2.02 63.22 0.76
CA ALA A 28 -0.71 63.18 1.42
C ALA A 28 0.18 62.01 0.94
N GLU A 29 -0.41 60.83 0.71
CA GLU A 29 0.32 59.66 0.20
C GLU A 29 0.82 59.87 -1.24
N ILE A 30 -0.03 60.43 -2.11
CA ILE A 30 0.32 60.71 -3.51
C ILE A 30 1.35 61.84 -3.60
N GLN A 31 1.24 62.87 -2.77
CA GLN A 31 2.25 63.94 -2.67
C GLN A 31 3.63 63.36 -2.33
N LYS A 32 3.70 62.41 -1.38
CA LYS A 32 4.94 61.70 -1.04
C LYS A 32 5.49 60.87 -2.20
N ARG A 33 4.63 60.15 -2.93
CA ARG A 33 5.03 59.37 -4.10
C ARG A 33 5.54 60.23 -5.25
N ILE A 34 4.90 61.38 -5.51
CA ILE A 34 5.32 62.33 -6.55
C ILE A 34 6.66 62.97 -6.19
N ARG A 35 6.86 63.37 -4.92
CA ARG A 35 8.17 63.86 -4.44
C ARG A 35 9.25 62.80 -4.60
N ALA A 36 8.99 61.56 -4.20
CA ALA A 36 9.94 60.45 -4.35
C ALA A 36 10.30 60.18 -5.82
N TYR A 37 9.31 60.28 -6.72
CA TYR A 37 9.54 60.14 -8.16
C TYR A 37 10.44 61.24 -8.71
N TYR A 38 10.18 62.52 -8.40
CA TYR A 38 11.03 63.62 -8.87
C TYR A 38 12.44 63.59 -8.26
N GLN A 39 12.58 63.20 -7.00
CA GLN A 39 13.89 62.96 -6.36
C GLN A 39 14.66 61.84 -7.06
N SER A 40 14.01 60.71 -7.36
CA SER A 40 14.67 59.56 -8.02
C SER A 40 15.09 59.82 -9.46
N ASN A 41 14.43 60.77 -10.14
CA ASN A 41 14.73 61.16 -11.52
C ASN A 41 15.58 62.44 -11.62
N ASN A 42 16.08 62.93 -10.48
CA ASN A 42 16.92 64.13 -10.38
C ASN A 42 16.30 65.40 -11.02
N ILE A 43 14.97 65.52 -10.93
CA ILE A 43 14.20 66.65 -11.44
C ILE A 43 14.06 67.67 -10.32
N ALA A 44 14.49 68.92 -10.56
CA ALA A 44 14.27 70.00 -9.59
C ALA A 44 12.77 70.28 -9.45
N PHE A 45 12.24 70.19 -8.24
CA PHE A 45 10.82 70.39 -7.94
C PHE A 45 10.64 71.39 -6.81
N ASP A 46 9.57 72.17 -6.88
CA ASP A 46 9.08 73.05 -5.81
C ASP A 46 7.70 72.54 -5.35
N ASP A 47 7.22 72.98 -4.19
CA ASP A 47 5.99 72.48 -3.58
C ASP A 47 4.75 72.75 -4.47
N ASP A 48 4.75 73.86 -5.21
CA ASP A 48 3.72 74.20 -6.19
C ASP A 48 3.67 73.21 -7.37
N LEU A 49 4.82 72.68 -7.80
CA LEU A 49 4.94 71.70 -8.88
C LEU A 49 4.41 70.32 -8.44
N VAL A 50 4.63 69.98 -7.16
CA VAL A 50 4.11 68.75 -6.56
C VAL A 50 2.60 68.84 -6.41
N GLU A 51 2.07 69.99 -6.00
CA GLU A 51 0.62 70.20 -5.88
C GLU A 51 -0.09 70.15 -7.24
N GLN A 52 0.51 70.71 -8.30
CA GLN A 52 0.02 70.52 -9.67
C GLN A 52 -0.02 69.04 -10.08
N GLY A 53 1.03 68.28 -9.76
CA GLY A 53 1.08 66.83 -10.03
C GLY A 53 -0.01 66.05 -9.28
N VAL A 54 -0.29 66.41 -8.02
CA VAL A 54 -1.40 65.83 -7.24
C VAL A 54 -2.74 66.20 -7.88
N HIS A 55 -2.92 67.47 -8.26
CA HIS A 55 -4.16 67.93 -8.88
C HIS A 55 -4.41 67.24 -10.22
N GLN A 56 -3.37 67.04 -11.03
CA GLN A 56 -3.45 66.33 -12.30
C GLN A 56 -3.75 64.83 -12.10
N PHE A 57 -3.11 64.19 -11.11
CA PHE A 57 -3.37 62.80 -10.75
C PHE A 57 -4.84 62.56 -10.37
N PHE A 58 -5.47 63.50 -9.65
CA PHE A 58 -6.88 63.42 -9.30
C PHE A 58 -7.83 63.89 -10.41
N SER A 59 -7.41 64.84 -11.26
CA SER A 59 -8.25 65.33 -12.38
C SER A 59 -8.60 64.23 -13.37
N TRP A 60 -7.68 63.30 -13.63
CA TRP A 60 -7.90 62.15 -14.51
C TRP A 60 -8.78 61.05 -13.88
N ARG A 61 -9.05 61.12 -12.58
CA ARG A 61 -9.74 60.06 -11.82
C ARG A 61 -11.08 60.50 -11.24
N LEU A 62 -11.36 61.80 -11.24
CA LEU A 62 -12.64 62.42 -10.90
C LEU A 62 -13.41 62.94 -12.13
N ALA A 63 -12.81 62.90 -13.32
CA ALA A 63 -13.53 63.08 -14.58
C ALA A 63 -14.35 61.82 -14.87
N PHE A 64 -15.67 61.91 -14.69
CA PHE A 64 -16.60 60.95 -15.26
C PHE A 64 -16.65 61.22 -16.77
N ASP A 65 -15.94 60.39 -17.54
CA ASP A 65 -16.06 60.39 -18.99
C ASP A 65 -17.38 59.69 -19.33
N GLU A 66 -18.38 60.45 -19.79
CA GLU A 66 -19.70 59.91 -20.10
C GLU A 66 -19.57 58.92 -21.27
N PRO A 67 -19.80 57.61 -21.06
CA PRO A 67 -19.63 56.65 -22.14
C PRO A 67 -20.66 56.97 -23.22
N GLN A 68 -20.20 57.15 -24.47
CA GLN A 68 -21.11 57.33 -25.61
C GLN A 68 -21.98 56.07 -25.74
N LEU A 69 -23.22 56.15 -25.25
CA LEU A 69 -24.18 55.06 -25.28
C LEU A 69 -24.52 54.76 -26.74
N THR A 70 -23.99 53.67 -27.28
CA THR A 70 -24.27 53.23 -28.65
C THR A 70 -25.30 52.11 -28.67
N GLY A 71 -26.29 52.25 -29.55
CA GLY A 71 -27.27 51.22 -29.91
C GLY A 71 -28.04 50.64 -28.72
N PHE A 72 -27.61 49.45 -28.28
CA PHE A 72 -28.32 48.63 -27.29
C PHE A 72 -28.32 49.25 -25.89
N ASP A 73 -27.23 49.92 -25.51
CA ASP A 73 -27.11 50.55 -24.18
C ASP A 73 -28.00 51.80 -24.08
N ALA A 74 -28.09 52.59 -25.15
CA ALA A 74 -29.04 53.72 -25.24
C ALA A 74 -30.50 53.22 -25.22
N TRP A 75 -30.78 52.10 -25.87
CA TRP A 75 -32.11 51.47 -25.86
C TRP A 75 -32.48 50.92 -24.48
N LEU A 76 -31.53 50.31 -23.75
CA LEU A 76 -31.74 49.79 -22.40
C LEU A 76 -32.01 50.90 -21.41
N VAL A 77 -31.19 51.95 -21.40
CA VAL A 77 -31.41 53.10 -20.51
C VAL A 77 -32.76 53.72 -20.82
N LYS A 78 -33.06 54.03 -22.08
CA LYS A 78 -34.36 54.62 -22.47
C LYS A 78 -35.58 53.78 -22.08
N ASN A 79 -35.48 52.45 -22.05
CA ASN A 79 -36.60 51.57 -21.67
C ASN A 79 -36.66 51.24 -20.18
N LEU A 80 -35.54 51.30 -19.45
CA LEU A 80 -35.48 50.96 -18.03
C LEU A 80 -35.64 52.19 -17.13
N THR A 81 -35.19 53.38 -17.54
CA THR A 81 -35.32 54.61 -16.73
C THR A 81 -36.57 55.44 -17.05
N ASN A 82 -37.19 55.32 -18.24
CA ASN A 82 -38.48 55.94 -18.52
C ASN A 82 -39.61 55.15 -17.86
N ARG A 83 -39.80 55.36 -16.56
CA ARG A 83 -40.95 54.88 -15.79
C ARG A 83 -42.13 55.83 -15.93
N ASP A 84 -42.52 56.13 -17.17
CA ASP A 84 -43.74 56.89 -17.46
C ASP A 84 -44.53 56.23 -18.60
N LEU A 85 -44.88 54.97 -18.39
CA LEU A 85 -45.79 54.24 -19.27
C LEU A 85 -47.23 54.50 -18.84
N LYS A 86 -47.83 55.51 -19.49
CA LYS A 86 -49.28 55.74 -19.56
C LYS A 86 -50.03 54.41 -19.72
N ARG A 87 -51.01 54.23 -18.84
CA ARG A 87 -51.77 53.01 -18.50
C ARG A 87 -52.68 52.43 -19.61
N SER A 88 -52.42 52.65 -20.90
CA SER A 88 -53.43 52.44 -21.95
C SER A 88 -53.18 51.30 -22.97
N ARG A 89 -52.07 50.54 -22.93
CA ARG A 89 -51.83 49.45 -23.92
C ARG A 89 -51.31 48.13 -23.34
N ILE A 90 -51.87 47.68 -22.22
CA ILE A 90 -51.38 46.48 -21.50
C ILE A 90 -51.91 45.15 -22.08
N LYS A 91 -52.95 45.15 -22.92
CA LYS A 91 -53.56 43.89 -23.39
C LYS A 91 -52.80 43.15 -24.52
N ALA A 92 -51.88 43.81 -25.24
CA ALA A 92 -51.14 43.20 -26.36
C ALA A 92 -49.72 42.69 -26.03
N LEU A 93 -49.19 42.99 -24.82
CA LEU A 93 -47.78 42.72 -24.44
C LEU A 93 -47.60 41.52 -23.49
N LEU A 94 -48.68 40.89 -23.05
CA LEU A 94 -48.65 39.71 -22.18
C LEU A 94 -47.90 38.49 -22.77
N PRO A 95 -48.04 38.12 -24.06
CA PRO A 95 -47.29 36.98 -24.60
C PRO A 95 -45.79 37.29 -24.74
N ARG A 96 -45.43 38.53 -25.13
CA ARG A 96 -44.03 38.96 -25.29
C ARG A 96 -43.26 38.99 -23.96
N ARG A 97 -43.89 39.39 -22.86
CA ARG A 97 -43.28 39.37 -21.52
C ARG A 97 -43.02 37.94 -20.99
N ARG A 98 -43.87 36.96 -21.35
CA ARG A 98 -43.64 35.55 -21.01
C ARG A 98 -42.45 34.98 -21.80
N LEU A 99 -42.34 35.32 -23.09
CA LEU A 99 -41.20 34.92 -23.92
C LEU A 99 -39.88 35.51 -23.43
N ILE A 100 -39.86 36.79 -23.00
CA ILE A 100 -38.66 37.42 -22.42
C ILE A 100 -38.24 36.72 -21.11
N LYS A 101 -39.21 36.41 -20.23
CA LYS A 101 -38.90 35.67 -18.99
C LYS A 101 -38.35 34.26 -19.26
N LEU A 102 -38.89 33.56 -20.25
CA LEU A 102 -38.39 32.25 -20.68
C LEU A 102 -36.98 32.35 -21.29
N ALA A 103 -36.72 33.38 -22.10
CA ALA A 103 -35.39 33.61 -22.67
C ALA A 103 -34.34 33.95 -21.60
N VAL A 104 -34.71 34.76 -20.59
CA VAL A 104 -33.83 35.06 -19.45
C VAL A 104 -33.57 33.81 -18.60
N LEU A 105 -34.61 33.01 -18.32
CA LEU A 105 -34.45 31.74 -17.59
C LEU A 105 -33.56 30.75 -18.36
N ALA A 106 -33.72 30.65 -19.69
CA ALA A 106 -32.86 29.82 -20.53
C ALA A 106 -31.40 30.32 -20.54
N ALA A 107 -31.18 31.64 -20.61
CA ALA A 107 -29.85 32.22 -20.55
C ALA A 107 -29.18 32.00 -19.18
N VAL A 108 -29.92 32.15 -18.08
CA VAL A 108 -29.43 31.85 -16.73
C VAL A 108 -29.12 30.37 -16.58
N ALA A 109 -29.97 29.47 -17.09
CA ALA A 109 -29.72 28.03 -17.08
C ALA A 109 -28.45 27.66 -17.88
N LEU A 110 -28.25 28.26 -19.06
CA LEU A 110 -27.04 28.06 -19.86
C LEU A 110 -25.78 28.61 -19.18
N LEU A 111 -25.88 29.76 -18.49
CA LEU A 111 -24.77 30.32 -17.70
C LEU A 111 -24.42 29.43 -16.51
N ILE A 112 -25.41 28.92 -15.77
CA ILE A 112 -25.21 27.99 -14.67
C ILE A 112 -24.54 26.70 -15.19
N GLN A 113 -25.01 26.14 -16.31
CA GLN A 113 -24.42 24.96 -16.93
C GLN A 113 -22.98 25.20 -17.42
N ARG A 114 -22.68 26.39 -17.94
CA ARG A 114 -21.31 26.76 -18.34
C ARG A 114 -20.40 26.90 -17.13
N CYS A 115 -20.86 27.54 -16.05
CA CYS A 115 -20.11 27.69 -14.81
C CYS A 115 -19.86 26.35 -14.10
N SER A 116 -20.87 25.47 -13.99
CA SER A 116 -20.68 24.15 -13.38
C SER A 116 -19.67 23.31 -14.15
N SER A 117 -19.73 23.35 -15.48
CA SER A 117 -18.78 22.63 -16.34
C SER A 117 -17.35 23.19 -16.30
N PHE A 118 -17.17 24.46 -15.95
CA PHE A 118 -15.85 25.07 -15.76
C PHE A 118 -15.24 24.67 -14.41
N ILE A 119 -16.06 24.63 -13.35
CA ILE A 119 -15.63 24.17 -12.03
C ILE A 119 -15.24 22.68 -12.08
N ASP A 120 -16.07 21.83 -12.70
CA ASP A 120 -15.79 20.39 -12.91
C ASP A 120 -14.47 20.18 -13.69
N TYR A 121 -14.24 20.96 -14.74
CA TYR A 121 -13.00 20.90 -15.51
C TYR A 121 -11.75 21.27 -14.70
N GLN A 122 -11.82 22.31 -13.86
CA GLN A 122 -10.68 22.72 -13.03
C GLN A 122 -10.33 21.67 -11.98
N GLU A 123 -11.33 21.01 -11.40
CA GLU A 123 -11.12 19.90 -10.46
C GLU A 123 -10.47 18.70 -11.15
N LYS A 124 -11.00 18.28 -12.31
CA LYS A 124 -10.45 17.19 -13.11
C LYS A 124 -9.02 17.47 -13.60
N LEU A 125 -8.73 18.69 -14.05
CA LEU A 125 -7.38 19.12 -14.44
C LEU A 125 -6.37 18.95 -13.30
N LYS A 126 -6.76 19.37 -12.10
CA LYS A 126 -5.90 19.25 -10.92
C LYS A 126 -5.63 17.79 -10.59
N ASN A 127 -6.65 16.94 -10.64
CA ASN A 127 -6.52 15.50 -10.37
C ASN A 127 -5.59 14.85 -11.40
N VAL A 128 -5.83 15.04 -12.70
CA VAL A 128 -4.98 14.50 -13.77
C VAL A 128 -3.51 14.93 -13.60
N THR A 129 -3.25 16.20 -13.28
CA THR A 129 -1.87 16.72 -13.16
C THR A 129 -1.14 16.16 -11.94
N LEU A 130 -1.82 16.07 -10.79
CA LEU A 130 -1.21 15.52 -9.58
C LEU A 130 -1.03 14.00 -9.69
N ASP A 131 -2.05 13.32 -10.18
CA ASP A 131 -2.04 11.87 -10.28
C ASP A 131 -1.06 11.39 -11.35
N SER A 132 -0.91 12.11 -12.48
CA SER A 132 0.08 11.78 -13.52
C SER A 132 1.51 11.77 -12.99
N ILE A 133 1.88 12.76 -12.15
CA ILE A 133 3.20 12.84 -11.53
C ILE A 133 3.39 11.70 -10.51
N GLY A 134 2.36 11.41 -9.72
CA GLY A 134 2.40 10.35 -8.71
C GLY A 134 2.51 8.95 -9.31
N ILE A 135 1.85 8.70 -10.45
CA ILE A 135 1.85 7.39 -11.09
C ILE A 135 3.19 7.06 -11.77
N ASP A 136 3.86 8.04 -12.38
CA ASP A 136 5.20 7.85 -12.95
C ASP A 136 6.21 7.36 -11.90
N GLN A 137 6.27 8.06 -10.75
CA GLN A 137 7.14 7.68 -9.63
C GLN A 137 6.79 6.28 -9.10
N SER A 138 5.50 5.97 -9.01
CA SER A 138 5.03 4.66 -8.55
C SER A 138 5.45 3.53 -9.49
N TYR A 139 5.39 3.75 -10.80
CA TYR A 139 5.79 2.78 -11.82
C TYR A 139 7.30 2.59 -11.87
N ASP A 140 8.10 3.64 -11.65
CA ASP A 140 9.56 3.53 -11.54
C ASP A 140 9.97 2.65 -10.35
N GLU A 141 9.34 2.84 -9.20
CA GLU A 141 9.59 1.99 -8.02
C GLU A 141 9.13 0.55 -8.28
N LEU A 142 7.93 0.38 -8.82
CA LEU A 142 7.37 -0.93 -9.16
C LEU A 142 8.27 -1.69 -10.15
N TYR A 143 8.77 -1.00 -11.17
CA TYR A 143 9.72 -1.53 -12.15
C TYR A 143 10.99 -2.06 -11.48
N ARG A 144 11.61 -1.26 -10.59
CA ARG A 144 12.83 -1.69 -9.88
C ARG A 144 12.59 -2.93 -9.03
N GLN A 145 11.43 -3.02 -8.37
CA GLN A 145 11.08 -4.19 -7.57
C GLN A 145 10.83 -5.43 -8.43
N VAL A 146 10.08 -5.30 -9.51
CA VAL A 146 9.82 -6.40 -10.44
C VAL A 146 11.11 -6.90 -11.08
N GLU A 147 12.02 -6.02 -11.49
CA GLU A 147 13.32 -6.42 -12.04
C GLU A 147 14.20 -7.13 -11.02
N LYS A 148 14.23 -6.65 -9.77
CA LYS A 148 14.95 -7.34 -8.69
C LYS A 148 14.43 -8.77 -8.49
N VAL A 149 13.10 -8.93 -8.46
CA VAL A 149 12.44 -10.23 -8.30
C VAL A 149 12.66 -11.13 -9.51
N ARG A 150 12.68 -10.59 -10.73
CA ARG A 150 13.02 -11.34 -11.96
C ARG A 150 14.46 -11.83 -11.96
N ALA A 151 15.41 -10.98 -11.58
CA ALA A 151 16.81 -11.37 -11.48
C ALA A 151 16.99 -12.51 -10.46
N GLU A 152 16.31 -12.41 -9.32
CA GLU A 152 16.31 -13.46 -8.30
C GLU A 152 15.68 -14.77 -8.81
N LEU A 153 14.51 -14.69 -9.46
CA LEU A 153 13.85 -15.84 -10.09
C LEU A 153 14.79 -16.54 -11.08
N GLN A 154 15.46 -15.78 -11.96
CA GLN A 154 16.41 -16.32 -12.93
C GLN A 154 17.61 -16.99 -12.25
N GLN A 155 18.12 -16.39 -11.16
CA GLN A 155 19.23 -16.98 -10.40
C GLN A 155 18.80 -18.32 -9.78
N LEU A 156 17.65 -18.36 -9.11
CA LEU A 156 17.14 -19.57 -8.49
C LEU A 156 16.78 -20.66 -9.51
N GLN A 157 16.26 -20.28 -10.68
CA GLN A 157 16.02 -21.20 -11.80
C GLN A 157 17.32 -21.84 -12.29
N LYS A 158 18.41 -21.06 -12.41
CA LYS A 158 19.73 -21.60 -12.76
C LYS A 158 20.25 -22.55 -11.70
N SER A 159 20.19 -22.18 -10.42
CA SER A 159 20.62 -23.06 -9.32
C SER A 159 19.82 -24.36 -9.26
N ASN A 160 18.52 -24.30 -9.51
CA ASN A 160 17.66 -25.49 -9.58
C ASN A 160 17.94 -26.34 -10.83
N ALA A 161 18.39 -25.75 -11.94
CA ALA A 161 18.79 -26.51 -13.12
C ALA A 161 20.08 -27.32 -12.90
N GLU A 162 21.00 -26.84 -12.05
CA GLU A 162 22.23 -27.57 -11.69
C GLU A 162 21.94 -28.80 -10.83
N LYS A 163 20.99 -28.70 -9.89
CA LYS A 163 20.51 -29.79 -9.04
C LYS A 163 18.98 -29.71 -8.95
N PRO A 164 18.26 -30.45 -9.81
CA PRO A 164 16.80 -30.39 -9.87
C PRO A 164 16.13 -30.78 -8.55
N ASP A 165 15.26 -29.91 -8.05
CA ASP A 165 14.31 -30.18 -6.97
C ASP A 165 12.89 -29.83 -7.44
N GLU A 166 11.95 -30.77 -7.29
CA GLU A 166 10.58 -30.63 -7.78
C GLU A 166 9.79 -29.56 -7.01
N THR A 167 9.99 -29.47 -5.69
CA THR A 167 9.35 -28.44 -4.86
C THR A 167 9.81 -27.06 -5.27
N VAL A 168 11.12 -26.89 -5.46
CA VAL A 168 11.71 -25.63 -5.93
C VAL A 168 11.13 -25.28 -7.30
N SER A 169 11.09 -26.24 -8.23
CA SER A 169 10.51 -26.04 -9.57
C SER A 169 9.06 -25.53 -9.49
N ARG A 170 8.24 -26.14 -8.64
CA ARG A 170 6.84 -25.73 -8.41
C ARG A 170 6.74 -24.31 -7.84
N LEU A 171 7.54 -23.97 -6.83
CA LEU A 171 7.54 -22.65 -6.21
C LEU A 171 7.99 -21.56 -7.21
N LEU A 172 9.05 -21.83 -7.97
CA LEU A 172 9.54 -20.92 -9.01
C LEU A 172 8.53 -20.75 -10.15
N GLN A 173 7.81 -21.80 -10.54
CA GLN A 173 6.74 -21.69 -11.54
C GLN A 173 5.58 -20.82 -11.05
N ARG A 174 5.16 -20.96 -9.77
CA ARG A 174 4.14 -20.09 -9.18
C ARG A 174 4.58 -18.62 -9.15
N ALA A 175 5.83 -18.37 -8.75
CA ALA A 175 6.43 -17.04 -8.78
C ALA A 175 6.44 -16.46 -10.21
N GLN A 176 6.82 -17.26 -11.21
CA GLN A 176 6.83 -16.84 -12.60
C GLN A 176 5.43 -16.51 -13.14
N ASN A 177 4.43 -17.33 -12.82
CA ASN A 177 3.05 -17.13 -13.29
C ASN A 177 2.37 -15.91 -12.66
N ALA A 178 2.77 -15.53 -11.44
CA ALA A 178 2.24 -14.36 -10.74
C ALA A 178 2.93 -13.05 -11.15
N LEU A 179 4.08 -13.11 -11.82
CA LEU A 179 4.75 -11.93 -12.35
C LEU A 179 4.17 -11.51 -13.71
N PRO A 180 4.06 -10.20 -13.98
CA PRO A 180 3.71 -9.72 -15.30
C PRO A 180 4.77 -10.15 -16.32
N ALA A 181 4.35 -10.54 -17.52
CA ALA A 181 5.24 -10.85 -18.63
C ALA A 181 5.72 -9.54 -19.29
N GLY A 182 7.03 -9.45 -19.60
CA GLY A 182 7.59 -8.34 -20.40
C GLY A 182 7.90 -7.05 -19.64
N ASP A 183 8.28 -5.99 -20.35
CA ASP A 183 8.55 -4.69 -19.73
C ASP A 183 7.25 -4.07 -19.18
N ILE A 184 7.26 -3.65 -17.91
CA ILE A 184 6.12 -3.00 -17.26
C ILE A 184 6.24 -1.48 -17.23
N ARG A 185 7.33 -0.93 -17.77
CA ARG A 185 7.47 0.52 -17.94
C ARG A 185 6.35 1.02 -18.82
N THR A 186 5.52 1.87 -18.25
CA THR A 186 4.56 2.66 -19.01
C THR A 186 5.19 4.01 -19.25
N ASN A 187 5.33 4.39 -20.52
CA ASN A 187 5.56 5.78 -20.84
C ASN A 187 4.19 6.45 -20.77
N ILE A 188 3.88 7.10 -19.65
CA ILE A 188 2.63 7.83 -19.46
C ILE A 188 2.78 9.11 -20.28
N ASN A 189 2.74 8.93 -21.59
CA ASN A 189 2.90 10.00 -22.53
C ASN A 189 1.57 10.73 -22.59
N ILE A 190 1.32 11.57 -21.58
CA ILE A 190 0.39 12.70 -21.69
C ILE A 190 1.04 13.65 -22.71
N ALA A 191 1.05 13.23 -23.98
CA ALA A 191 1.90 13.77 -25.03
C ALA A 191 1.40 15.13 -25.54
N GLY A 192 0.54 15.80 -24.77
CA GLY A 192 -0.14 17.01 -25.17
C GLY A 192 -0.80 17.72 -23.99
N PRO A 193 -1.22 18.97 -24.21
CA PRO A 193 -1.94 19.74 -23.20
C PRO A 193 -3.22 19.00 -22.77
N VAL A 194 -3.47 18.95 -21.46
CA VAL A 194 -4.77 18.51 -20.94
C VAL A 194 -5.81 19.56 -21.32
N THR A 195 -6.81 19.14 -22.07
CA THR A 195 -7.90 19.95 -22.59
C THR A 195 -9.23 19.44 -22.06
N ARG A 196 -10.28 20.25 -22.19
CA ARG A 196 -11.63 19.86 -21.79
C ARG A 196 -12.14 18.62 -22.54
N ASP A 197 -11.66 18.39 -23.75
CA ASP A 197 -12.14 17.31 -24.61
C ASP A 197 -11.41 15.98 -24.37
N ASN A 198 -10.22 16.01 -23.73
CA ASN A 198 -9.43 14.80 -23.44
C ASN A 198 -9.34 14.44 -21.96
N VAL A 199 -9.76 15.32 -21.04
CA VAL A 199 -9.59 15.12 -19.60
C VAL A 199 -10.26 13.85 -19.08
N ASP A 200 -11.47 13.52 -19.57
CA ASP A 200 -12.20 12.32 -19.15
C ASP A 200 -11.53 11.04 -19.68
N ALA A 201 -10.94 11.08 -20.88
CA ALA A 201 -10.19 9.95 -21.44
C ALA A 201 -8.88 9.71 -20.66
N LEU A 202 -8.17 10.78 -20.30
CA LEU A 202 -6.95 10.71 -19.49
C LEU A 202 -7.23 10.17 -18.09
N LEU A 203 -8.33 10.59 -17.45
CA LEU A 203 -8.76 10.03 -16.17
C LEU A 203 -9.04 8.53 -16.27
N SER A 204 -9.76 8.08 -17.31
CA SER A 204 -10.01 6.65 -17.52
C SER A 204 -8.75 5.85 -17.79
N GLU A 205 -7.77 6.42 -18.50
CA GLU A 205 -6.48 5.78 -18.74
C GLU A 205 -5.69 5.64 -17.44
N LEU A 206 -5.63 6.71 -16.66
CA LEU A 206 -4.97 6.77 -15.35
C LEU A 206 -5.59 5.78 -14.36
N ASP A 207 -6.92 5.68 -14.28
CA ASP A 207 -7.61 4.68 -13.47
C ASP A 207 -7.22 3.25 -13.88
N SER A 208 -7.11 2.99 -15.19
CA SER A 208 -6.68 1.68 -15.69
C SER A 208 -5.24 1.35 -15.31
N LEU A 209 -4.36 2.37 -15.25
CA LEU A 209 -2.98 2.23 -14.82
C LEU A 209 -2.90 2.00 -13.31
N HIS A 210 -3.71 2.68 -12.50
CA HIS A 210 -3.82 2.41 -11.07
C HIS A 210 -4.23 0.96 -10.81
N VAL A 211 -5.26 0.46 -11.49
CA VAL A 211 -5.71 -0.93 -11.36
C VAL A 211 -4.61 -1.92 -11.72
N LYS A 212 -3.88 -1.68 -12.82
CA LYS A 212 -2.75 -2.53 -13.24
C LYS A 212 -1.61 -2.50 -12.22
N ARG A 213 -1.21 -1.31 -11.77
CA ARG A 213 -0.18 -1.12 -10.76
C ARG A 213 -0.54 -1.87 -9.48
N ASP A 214 -1.77 -1.69 -8.99
CA ASP A 214 -2.23 -2.29 -7.74
C ASP A 214 -2.31 -3.81 -7.83
N ALA A 215 -2.68 -4.35 -9.00
CA ALA A 215 -2.63 -5.79 -9.26
C ALA A 215 -1.20 -6.35 -9.18
N ILE A 216 -0.21 -5.66 -9.78
CA ILE A 216 1.20 -6.09 -9.72
C ILE A 216 1.73 -5.96 -8.28
N TRP A 217 1.46 -4.84 -7.62
CA TRP A 217 1.85 -4.61 -6.22
C TRP A 217 1.25 -5.65 -5.29
N GLY A 218 -0.02 -6.03 -5.48
CA GLY A 218 -0.69 -7.07 -4.70
C GLY A 218 -0.12 -8.47 -4.94
N ALA A 219 0.43 -8.75 -6.13
CA ALA A 219 1.05 -10.04 -6.44
C ALA A 219 2.48 -10.19 -5.90
N LEU A 220 3.23 -9.08 -5.77
CA LEU A 220 4.64 -9.09 -5.37
C LEU A 220 4.93 -9.83 -4.04
N PRO A 221 4.15 -9.66 -2.96
CA PRO A 221 4.39 -10.39 -1.71
C PRO A 221 4.33 -11.91 -1.88
N ALA A 222 3.37 -12.41 -2.65
CA ALA A 222 3.24 -13.84 -2.91
C ALA A 222 4.41 -14.36 -3.75
N VAL A 223 4.88 -13.58 -4.73
CA VAL A 223 6.08 -13.92 -5.52
C VAL A 223 7.31 -14.01 -4.62
N GLN A 224 7.54 -12.98 -3.80
CA GLN A 224 8.69 -12.91 -2.89
C GLN A 224 8.68 -14.07 -1.88
N GLU A 225 7.51 -14.43 -1.35
CA GLU A 225 7.37 -15.56 -0.44
C GLU A 225 7.74 -16.89 -1.14
N ASN A 226 7.24 -17.14 -2.36
CA ASN A 226 7.61 -18.33 -3.12
C ASN A 226 9.13 -18.40 -3.40
N LEU A 227 9.77 -17.27 -3.75
CA LEU A 227 11.22 -17.22 -3.96
C LEU A 227 12.02 -17.46 -2.67
N LYS A 228 11.56 -16.89 -1.55
CA LYS A 228 12.15 -17.10 -0.23
C LYS A 228 12.08 -18.57 0.17
N LEU A 229 10.92 -19.22 0.00
CA LEU A 229 10.73 -20.65 0.28
C LEU A 229 11.63 -21.50 -0.64
N ALA A 230 11.67 -21.21 -1.94
CA ALA A 230 12.51 -21.92 -2.90
C ALA A 230 14.00 -21.83 -2.53
N ARG A 231 14.47 -20.62 -2.18
CA ARG A 231 15.84 -20.41 -1.69
C ARG A 231 16.11 -21.21 -0.40
N GLY A 232 15.16 -21.21 0.52
CA GLY A 232 15.24 -21.96 1.77
C GLY A 232 15.38 -23.46 1.55
N VAL A 233 14.57 -24.04 0.66
CA VAL A 233 14.66 -25.46 0.29
C VAL A 233 16.03 -25.78 -0.30
N LEU A 234 16.51 -25.00 -1.28
CA LEU A 234 17.85 -25.20 -1.86
C LEU A 234 18.95 -25.10 -0.80
N TRP A 235 18.84 -24.14 0.12
CA TRP A 235 19.80 -23.97 1.21
C TRP A 235 19.84 -25.18 2.15
N ILE A 236 18.68 -25.73 2.53
CA ILE A 236 18.61 -26.95 3.35
C ILE A 236 19.22 -28.14 2.59
N ARG A 237 18.88 -28.35 1.30
CA ARG A 237 19.43 -29.45 0.48
C ARG A 237 20.96 -29.39 0.37
N LEU A 238 21.51 -28.19 0.14
CA LEU A 238 22.95 -27.97 0.14
C LEU A 238 23.56 -28.21 1.52
N GLY A 239 22.90 -27.73 2.57
CA GLY A 239 23.30 -27.91 3.96
C GLY A 239 23.37 -29.38 4.37
N ILE A 240 22.40 -30.21 3.96
CA ILE A 240 22.42 -31.67 4.16
C ILE A 240 23.67 -32.27 3.50
N THR A 241 23.93 -31.91 2.24
CA THR A 241 25.09 -32.41 1.50
C THR A 241 26.41 -32.04 2.22
N GLN A 242 26.56 -30.77 2.60
CA GLN A 242 27.74 -30.28 3.30
C GLN A 242 27.91 -30.93 4.67
N MET A 243 26.82 -31.07 5.43
CA MET A 243 26.80 -31.71 6.74
C MET A 243 27.24 -33.18 6.67
N LEU A 244 26.81 -33.93 5.65
CA LEU A 244 27.19 -35.34 5.48
C LEU A 244 28.64 -35.50 5.00
N GLN A 245 29.20 -34.50 4.34
CA GLN A 245 30.59 -34.50 3.84
C GLN A 245 31.60 -33.91 4.84
N ASP A 246 31.14 -33.26 5.90
CA ASP A 246 31.98 -32.63 6.91
C ASP A 246 32.78 -33.69 7.72
N PRO A 247 34.13 -33.72 7.62
CA PRO A 247 34.95 -34.68 8.34
C PRO A 247 34.77 -34.62 9.86
N ASN A 248 34.45 -33.44 10.41
CA ASN A 248 34.24 -33.27 11.85
C ASN A 248 32.99 -33.99 12.36
N ARG A 249 32.06 -34.32 11.44
CA ARG A 249 30.79 -35.00 11.75
C ARG A 249 30.85 -36.49 11.44
N ALA A 250 31.91 -36.98 10.82
CA ALA A 250 32.02 -38.36 10.36
C ALA A 250 31.85 -39.39 11.48
N ALA A 251 32.33 -39.09 12.69
CA ALA A 251 32.14 -39.96 13.86
C ALA A 251 30.66 -40.03 14.29
N ALA A 252 30.00 -38.87 14.42
CA ALA A 252 28.59 -38.78 14.80
C ALA A 252 27.68 -39.42 13.74
N ILE A 253 27.99 -39.24 12.46
CA ILE A 253 27.29 -39.88 11.33
C ILE A 253 27.38 -41.41 11.44
N LYS A 254 28.56 -41.97 11.69
CA LYS A 254 28.75 -43.41 11.84
C LYS A 254 28.05 -44.00 13.06
N GLN A 255 27.91 -43.21 14.13
CA GLN A 255 27.29 -43.65 15.38
C GLN A 255 25.77 -43.50 15.39
N SER A 256 25.19 -42.68 14.50
CA SER A 256 23.75 -42.45 14.47
C SER A 256 23.02 -43.64 13.83
N SER A 257 22.27 -44.40 14.64
CA SER A 257 21.55 -45.58 14.16
C SER A 257 20.27 -45.26 13.36
N ASN A 258 19.79 -44.01 13.40
CA ASN A 258 18.55 -43.58 12.77
C ASN A 258 18.71 -42.48 11.70
N LEU A 259 19.95 -42.22 11.27
CA LEU A 259 20.25 -41.10 10.37
C LEU A 259 19.43 -41.17 9.07
N ASP A 260 19.35 -42.34 8.43
CA ASP A 260 18.63 -42.53 7.17
C ASP A 260 17.13 -42.22 7.31
N GLN A 261 16.51 -42.64 8.42
CA GLN A 261 15.10 -42.34 8.70
C GLN A 261 14.88 -40.84 8.88
N ARG A 262 15.79 -40.14 9.59
CA ARG A 262 15.69 -38.69 9.80
C ARG A 262 15.90 -37.89 8.50
N LEU A 263 16.81 -38.35 7.65
CA LEU A 263 17.04 -37.76 6.33
C LEU A 263 15.81 -37.96 5.45
N ALA A 264 15.24 -39.17 5.41
CA ALA A 264 14.00 -39.44 4.68
C ALA A 264 12.82 -38.60 5.19
N GLU A 265 12.71 -38.40 6.51
CA GLU A 265 11.68 -37.55 7.10
C GLU A 265 11.88 -36.07 6.71
N LEU A 266 13.12 -35.59 6.71
CA LEU A 266 13.45 -34.24 6.26
C LEU A 266 13.15 -34.05 4.76
N ASP A 267 13.46 -35.05 3.93
CA ASP A 267 13.14 -35.05 2.50
C ASP A 267 11.62 -34.95 2.26
N GLN A 268 10.82 -35.73 2.98
CA GLN A 268 9.35 -35.65 2.93
C GLN A 268 8.81 -34.29 3.36
N LEU A 269 9.44 -33.63 4.32
CA LEU A 269 9.05 -32.27 4.70
C LEU A 269 9.38 -31.26 3.61
N LEU A 270 10.57 -31.36 3.01
CA LEU A 270 11.00 -30.49 1.91
C LEU A 270 10.08 -30.63 0.68
N GLU A 271 9.58 -31.83 0.41
CA GLU A 271 8.56 -32.09 -0.64
C GLU A 271 7.23 -31.35 -0.39
N ARG A 272 6.89 -31.15 0.88
CA ARG A 272 5.63 -30.53 1.30
C ARG A 272 5.70 -29.01 1.48
N VAL A 273 6.87 -28.40 1.31
CA VAL A 273 7.03 -26.94 1.49
C VAL A 273 6.16 -26.19 0.48
N ASP A 274 5.16 -25.50 1.01
CA ASP A 274 4.24 -24.66 0.23
C ASP A 274 3.97 -23.30 0.88
N ASN A 275 4.30 -23.16 2.16
CA ASN A 275 4.15 -21.94 2.95
C ASN A 275 5.21 -21.89 4.07
N GLN A 276 5.27 -20.76 4.78
CA GLN A 276 6.23 -20.55 5.86
C GLN A 276 6.15 -21.63 6.96
N THR A 277 4.96 -22.07 7.36
CA THR A 277 4.79 -23.10 8.40
C THR A 277 5.43 -24.43 8.01
N THR A 278 5.14 -24.93 6.81
CA THR A 278 5.74 -26.17 6.29
C THR A 278 7.26 -26.06 6.10
N TYR A 279 7.76 -24.85 5.77
CA TYR A 279 9.19 -24.58 5.71
C TYR A 279 9.84 -24.59 7.10
N ASP A 280 9.21 -23.98 8.11
CA ASP A 280 9.75 -23.92 9.47
C ASP A 280 9.91 -25.34 10.07
N ASP A 281 8.98 -26.25 9.76
CA ASP A 281 9.06 -27.66 10.13
C ASP A 281 10.30 -28.35 9.53
N ALA A 282 10.56 -28.11 8.24
CA ALA A 282 11.73 -28.62 7.54
C ALA A 282 13.02 -28.02 8.11
N TYR A 283 13.05 -26.70 8.27
CA TYR A 283 14.20 -25.96 8.76
C TYR A 283 14.61 -26.41 10.16
N SER A 284 13.66 -26.62 11.06
CA SER A 284 14.02 -27.08 12.40
C SER A 284 14.45 -28.52 12.44
N THR A 285 13.81 -29.41 11.66
CA THR A 285 14.26 -30.80 11.57
C THR A 285 15.70 -30.84 11.08
N TYR A 286 16.04 -30.01 10.09
CA TYR A 286 17.41 -29.80 9.62
C TYR A 286 18.33 -29.24 10.73
N SER A 287 17.90 -28.23 11.49
CA SER A 287 18.68 -27.62 12.57
C SER A 287 18.93 -28.60 13.74
N GLU A 288 17.92 -29.38 14.14
CA GLU A 288 18.04 -30.46 15.11
C GLU A 288 19.06 -31.51 14.65
N LEU A 289 18.97 -31.94 13.38
CA LEU A 289 19.93 -32.88 12.81
C LEU A 289 21.36 -32.30 12.82
N GLY A 290 21.50 -31.02 12.46
CA GLY A 290 22.77 -30.30 12.49
C GLY A 290 23.40 -30.22 13.87
N ARG A 291 22.59 -29.99 14.92
CA ARG A 291 23.03 -29.96 16.33
C ARG A 291 23.37 -31.33 16.89
N ASP A 292 22.73 -32.38 16.40
CA ASP A 292 23.00 -33.75 16.84
C ASP A 292 24.29 -34.28 16.23
N LEU A 293 24.53 -33.98 14.95
CA LEU A 293 25.73 -34.41 14.24
C LEU A 293 26.98 -33.57 14.56
N SER A 294 26.87 -32.50 15.35
CA SER A 294 28.01 -31.67 15.76
C SER A 294 28.69 -32.12 17.07
N GLY A 295 28.10 -33.09 17.80
CA GLY A 295 28.65 -33.59 19.07
C GLY A 295 29.49 -34.86 18.89
N THR A 296 30.61 -34.98 19.60
CA THR A 296 31.50 -36.15 19.56
C THR A 296 31.19 -37.23 20.60
N ASP A 297 30.43 -36.92 21.65
CA ASP A 297 30.08 -37.87 22.72
C ASP A 297 28.60 -38.30 22.61
N LEU A 298 28.39 -39.55 22.20
CA LEU A 298 27.07 -40.16 22.03
C LEU A 298 26.25 -40.16 23.33
N LEU A 299 26.89 -40.36 24.49
CA LEU A 299 26.20 -40.37 25.77
C LEU A 299 25.70 -38.97 26.14
N GLN A 300 26.51 -37.94 25.90
CA GLN A 300 26.09 -36.54 26.07
C GLN A 300 24.97 -36.18 25.10
N LEU A 301 25.05 -36.64 23.85
CA LEU A 301 24.01 -36.42 22.85
C LEU A 301 22.67 -37.02 23.32
N GLN A 302 22.65 -38.30 23.70
CA GLN A 302 21.40 -38.94 24.14
C GLN A 302 20.89 -38.34 25.45
N THR A 303 21.78 -37.96 26.37
CA THR A 303 21.39 -37.25 27.61
C THR A 303 20.70 -35.93 27.29
N ARG A 304 21.23 -35.15 26.35
CA ARG A 304 20.61 -33.89 25.90
C ARG A 304 19.25 -34.13 25.25
N ARG A 305 19.18 -35.05 24.29
CA ARG A 305 17.93 -35.39 23.58
C ARG A 305 16.85 -35.84 24.56
N TYR A 306 17.21 -36.67 25.53
CA TYR A 306 16.30 -37.11 26.58
C TYR A 306 15.81 -35.96 27.47
N LYS A 307 16.68 -35.05 27.89
CA LYS A 307 16.28 -33.86 28.68
C LYS A 307 15.29 -32.97 27.91
N GLU A 308 15.53 -32.72 26.63
CA GLU A 308 14.64 -31.95 25.76
C GLU A 308 13.27 -32.64 25.63
N LEU A 309 13.25 -33.95 25.38
CA LEU A 309 12.03 -34.77 25.34
C LEU A 309 11.26 -34.74 26.65
N LYS A 310 11.95 -34.93 27.78
CA LYS A 310 11.33 -34.90 29.11
C LYS A 310 10.70 -33.54 29.40
N SER A 311 11.36 -32.44 29.01
CA SER A 311 10.79 -31.10 29.14
C SER A 311 9.55 -30.88 28.27
N LEU A 312 9.54 -31.43 27.05
CA LEU A 312 8.40 -31.35 26.14
C LEU A 312 7.21 -32.16 26.67
N LEU A 313 7.46 -33.37 27.17
CA LEU A 313 6.44 -34.21 27.79
C LEU A 313 5.86 -33.60 29.07
N ALA A 314 6.67 -32.84 29.82
CA ALA A 314 6.22 -32.15 31.02
C ALA A 314 5.34 -30.93 30.71
N SER A 315 5.53 -30.26 29.58
CA SER A 315 4.77 -29.06 29.22
C SER A 315 3.41 -29.35 28.56
N GLN A 316 3.14 -30.59 28.18
CA GLN A 316 1.91 -30.97 27.49
C GLN A 316 0.87 -31.65 28.38
N SER A 317 -0.41 -31.37 28.09
CA SER A 317 -1.54 -32.07 28.69
C SER A 317 -1.75 -33.40 27.96
N ILE A 318 -1.17 -34.47 28.51
CA ILE A 318 -1.23 -35.82 27.96
C ILE A 318 -2.21 -36.66 28.81
N PRO A 319 -3.17 -37.40 28.20
CA PRO A 319 -4.05 -38.35 28.88
C PRO A 319 -3.29 -39.36 29.76
N SER A 320 -3.89 -39.79 30.87
CA SER A 320 -3.22 -40.56 31.93
C SER A 320 -2.85 -41.99 31.55
N ASP A 321 -3.51 -42.56 30.54
CA ASP A 321 -3.19 -43.84 29.91
C ASP A 321 -1.92 -43.72 29.06
N ILE A 322 -1.83 -42.72 28.19
CA ILE A 322 -0.66 -42.46 27.35
C ILE A 322 0.52 -42.01 28.21
N ARG A 323 0.26 -41.19 29.23
CA ARG A 323 1.30 -40.70 30.15
C ARG A 323 2.02 -41.84 30.86
N ARG A 324 1.31 -42.89 31.29
CA ARG A 324 1.91 -44.08 31.93
C ARG A 324 2.84 -44.83 30.99
N GLU A 325 2.48 -44.96 29.72
CA GLU A 325 3.32 -45.60 28.71
C GLU A 325 4.59 -44.78 28.44
N LEU A 326 4.44 -43.46 28.26
CA LEU A 326 5.56 -42.55 28.04
C LEU A 326 6.51 -42.52 29.25
N ASP A 327 5.98 -42.45 30.47
CA ASP A 327 6.79 -42.48 31.70
C ASP A 327 7.55 -43.81 31.83
N ARG A 328 6.94 -44.94 31.44
CA ARG A 328 7.62 -46.25 31.43
C ARG A 328 8.82 -46.26 30.48
N ILE A 329 8.65 -45.74 29.27
CA ILE A 329 9.74 -45.62 28.29
C ILE A 329 10.80 -44.63 28.81
N SER A 330 10.37 -43.53 29.43
CA SER A 330 11.24 -42.53 30.05
C SER A 330 12.17 -43.13 31.11
N SER A 331 11.63 -43.95 32.02
CA SER A 331 12.44 -44.65 33.05
C SER A 331 13.42 -45.66 32.46
N GLN A 332 13.06 -46.31 31.34
CA GLN A 332 13.99 -47.21 30.65
C GLN A 332 15.15 -46.45 30.01
N ILE A 333 14.89 -45.27 29.43
CA ILE A 333 15.93 -44.39 28.89
C ILE A 333 16.88 -43.93 30.01
N GLU A 334 16.34 -43.52 31.16
CA GLU A 334 17.16 -43.14 32.33
C GLU A 334 18.08 -44.27 32.77
N ALA A 335 17.55 -45.49 32.89
CA ALA A 335 18.34 -46.66 33.28
C ALA A 335 19.45 -46.99 32.26
N ASP A 336 19.20 -46.82 30.96
CA ASP A 336 20.22 -47.03 29.93
C ASP A 336 21.31 -45.94 29.98
N LEU A 337 20.92 -44.67 30.16
CA LEU A 337 21.85 -43.55 30.31
C LEU A 337 22.72 -43.68 31.57
N GLU A 338 22.15 -44.11 32.69
CA GLU A 338 22.90 -44.39 33.94
C GLU A 338 23.92 -45.51 33.76
N ARG A 339 23.61 -46.52 32.92
CA ARG A 339 24.53 -47.59 32.56
C ARG A 339 25.55 -47.19 31.49
N SER A 340 25.52 -45.94 31.03
CA SER A 340 26.32 -45.45 29.90
C SER A 340 26.06 -46.22 28.58
N ASP A 341 24.89 -46.85 28.44
CA ASP A 341 24.47 -47.56 27.21
C ASP A 341 23.76 -46.59 26.27
N ALA A 342 24.55 -45.77 25.59
CA ALA A 342 24.03 -44.72 24.72
C ALA A 342 23.28 -45.27 23.48
N ASP A 343 23.63 -46.46 23.00
CA ASP A 343 22.95 -47.11 21.86
C ASP A 343 21.55 -47.61 22.26
N ALA A 344 21.42 -48.22 23.45
CA ALA A 344 20.11 -48.62 23.96
C ALA A 344 19.23 -47.39 24.25
N ALA A 345 19.82 -46.34 24.82
CA ALA A 345 19.13 -45.08 25.06
C ALA A 345 18.65 -44.44 23.74
N GLU A 346 19.48 -44.40 22.69
CA GLU A 346 19.11 -43.85 21.38
C GLU A 346 17.88 -44.55 20.80
N LYS A 347 17.85 -45.89 20.80
CA LYS A 347 16.71 -46.67 20.28
C LYS A 347 15.42 -46.34 21.01
N LYS A 348 15.45 -46.24 22.34
CA LYS A 348 14.27 -45.93 23.16
C LYS A 348 13.85 -44.47 23.04
N ILE A 349 14.80 -43.54 22.93
CA ILE A 349 14.52 -42.12 22.62
C ILE A 349 13.80 -42.02 21.28
N ASN A 350 14.26 -42.73 20.25
CA ASN A 350 13.63 -42.72 18.94
C ASN A 350 12.22 -43.33 18.98
N ALA A 351 12.04 -44.45 19.69
CA ALA A 351 10.71 -45.03 19.90
C ALA A 351 9.75 -44.04 20.60
N LEU A 352 10.23 -43.35 21.65
CA LEU A 352 9.45 -42.33 22.36
C LEU A 352 9.06 -41.16 21.43
N ILE A 353 9.97 -40.73 20.56
CA ILE A 353 9.71 -39.71 19.56
C ILE A 353 8.59 -40.14 18.61
N GLU A 354 8.65 -41.37 18.09
CA GLU A 354 7.64 -41.86 17.15
C GLU A 354 6.28 -42.06 17.84
N THR A 355 6.25 -42.57 19.07
CA THR A 355 5.00 -42.68 19.85
C THR A 355 4.38 -41.30 20.07
N THR A 356 5.17 -40.30 20.48
CA THR A 356 4.66 -38.93 20.73
C THR A 356 4.18 -38.24 19.45
N LYS A 357 4.86 -38.44 18.32
CA LYS A 357 4.38 -37.99 16.99
C LYS A 357 3.06 -38.66 16.61
N SER A 358 3.00 -39.99 16.67
CA SER A 358 1.81 -40.76 16.27
C SER A 358 0.57 -40.43 17.11
N ALA A 359 0.78 -40.05 18.37
CA ALA A 359 -0.28 -39.66 19.28
C ALA A 359 -0.64 -38.16 19.20
N GLY A 360 -0.03 -37.38 18.30
CA GLY A 360 -0.33 -35.96 18.11
C GLY A 360 0.24 -35.03 19.19
N TYR A 361 1.05 -35.56 20.11
CA TYR A 361 1.75 -34.80 21.17
C TYR A 361 3.08 -34.23 20.71
N ARG A 362 3.45 -34.45 19.45
CA ARG A 362 4.59 -33.77 18.84
C ARG A 362 4.18 -33.26 17.47
N THR A 363 3.47 -32.14 17.45
CA THR A 363 3.46 -31.27 16.27
C THR A 363 4.77 -30.50 16.23
N ARG A 364 5.46 -30.60 15.09
CA ARG A 364 6.64 -29.80 14.78
C ARG A 364 6.22 -28.32 14.91
N PHE A 365 6.99 -27.55 15.69
CA PHE A 365 6.74 -26.14 16.04
C PHE A 365 5.42 -25.82 16.71
N GLY A 366 5.31 -26.09 18.01
CA GLY A 366 4.65 -25.16 18.95
C GLY A 366 3.17 -24.82 18.71
N GLN A 367 2.50 -25.47 17.77
CA GLN A 367 1.08 -25.35 17.53
C GLN A 367 0.44 -26.67 17.92
N THR A 368 -0.28 -26.62 19.03
CA THR A 368 -1.33 -27.59 19.31
C THR A 368 -2.39 -27.38 18.21
N GLU A 369 -2.25 -28.06 17.08
CA GLU A 369 -3.45 -28.42 16.35
C GLU A 369 -4.21 -29.38 17.26
N ARG A 370 -5.22 -28.83 17.95
CA ARG A 370 -6.34 -29.62 18.47
C ARG A 370 -7.05 -30.25 17.28
N ASN A 371 -6.43 -31.25 16.65
CA ASN A 371 -7.17 -32.15 15.81
C ASN A 371 -7.95 -33.05 16.75
N HIS A 372 -9.25 -32.75 16.82
CA HIS A 372 -10.27 -33.54 17.47
C HIS A 372 -10.15 -35.00 17.06
N ILE A 373 -9.41 -35.80 17.84
CA ILE A 373 -9.65 -37.24 17.90
C ILE A 373 -10.89 -37.43 18.78
N THR A 374 -12.02 -37.04 18.23
CA THR A 374 -13.34 -37.42 18.77
C THR A 374 -14.27 -37.82 17.64
N GLU A 375 -13.80 -38.62 16.68
CA GLU A 375 -14.73 -39.22 15.70
C GLU A 375 -14.21 -40.49 15.02
N ARG A 376 -13.73 -41.47 15.81
CA ARG A 376 -13.64 -42.87 15.34
C ARG A 376 -14.12 -43.94 16.32
N ALA A 377 -14.71 -43.56 17.46
CA ALA A 377 -15.21 -44.52 18.45
C ALA A 377 -16.75 -44.59 18.59
N VAL A 378 -17.53 -43.85 17.78
CA VAL A 378 -19.01 -43.82 17.94
C VAL A 378 -19.78 -44.50 16.80
N VAL A 379 -19.12 -44.88 15.69
CA VAL A 379 -19.82 -45.53 14.55
C VAL A 379 -20.09 -47.04 14.76
N SER A 380 -19.56 -47.67 15.81
CA SER A 380 -19.80 -49.11 16.08
C SER A 380 -20.92 -49.41 17.07
N THR A 381 -21.64 -48.40 17.60
CA THR A 381 -22.68 -48.62 18.63
C THR A 381 -24.06 -48.11 18.25
N GLN A 382 -24.31 -47.91 16.95
CA GLN A 382 -25.63 -47.57 16.40
C GLN A 382 -26.10 -48.54 15.31
N ALA A 383 -25.53 -49.75 15.29
CA ALA A 383 -26.03 -50.89 14.52
C ALA A 383 -26.35 -52.05 15.46
N ARG A 384 -27.23 -51.81 16.45
CA ARG A 384 -27.95 -52.82 17.25
C ARG A 384 -29.05 -52.13 18.05
N SER A 385 -30.13 -51.78 17.37
CA SER A 385 -31.46 -51.58 17.94
C SER A 385 -32.48 -51.92 16.87
#